data_AF-A0A2K3V1N8-F1
#
_entry.id   AF-A0A2K3V1N8-F1
#
_cell.length_a   1.000
_cell.length_b   1.000
_cell.length_c   1.000
_cell.angle_alpha   90.00
_cell.angle_beta   90.00
_cell.angle_gamma   90.00
#
_symmetry.space_group_name_H-M   'P 1'
#
loop_
_entity.id
_entity.type
_entity.pdbx_description
1 polymer ?
#
loop_
_entity_poly.entity_id
_entity_poly.type
_entity_poly.pdbx_seq_one_letter_code
_entity_poly.pdbx_strand_id
1 'polypeptide(L)'
;MTQAAITFPAPPRIPYPGGCVLEPGPYALDYLLKWPADITVNGQLHSGEPVYPFLRSLLADPAAHGVTQADAEAARDRFLNLAGQALQAEGGDPAWLAREFTR
;
A
#
# COMPACT_ATOMS: atom_id res chain seq x y z
N MET A 1 -23.98 -1.04 4.32
CA MET A 1 -22.50 -1.02 4.34
C MET A 1 -22.06 -0.05 3.26
N THR A 2 -21.43 1.05 3.62
CA THR A 2 -20.88 2.01 2.65
C THR A 2 -19.71 1.37 1.94
N GLN A 3 -19.82 1.17 0.63
CA GLN A 3 -18.71 0.68 -0.19
C GLN A 3 -17.63 1.77 -0.17
N ALA A 4 -16.39 1.42 0.17
CA ALA A 4 -15.29 2.37 0.15
C ALA A 4 -15.04 2.84 -1.29
N ALA A 5 -14.81 4.15 -1.47
CA ALA A 5 -14.53 4.73 -2.78
C ALA A 5 -13.25 4.15 -3.42
N ILE A 6 -12.28 3.76 -2.59
CA ILE A 6 -11.03 3.14 -3.01
C ILE A 6 -10.91 1.77 -2.35
N THR A 7 -10.67 0.70 -3.12
CA THR A 7 -10.42 -0.65 -2.60
C THR A 7 -9.21 -1.29 -3.29
N PHE A 8 -8.53 -2.17 -2.57
CA PHE A 8 -7.41 -2.98 -3.05
C PHE A 8 -7.29 -4.20 -2.11
N PRO A 9 -6.71 -5.32 -2.55
CA PRO A 9 -6.56 -6.52 -1.73
C PRO A 9 -5.55 -6.30 -0.58
N ALA A 10 -5.44 -7.26 0.34
CA ALA A 10 -4.28 -7.32 1.23
C ALA A 10 -3.05 -7.82 0.46
N PRO A 11 -1.83 -7.36 0.81
CA PRO A 11 -0.62 -7.89 0.20
C PRO A 11 -0.51 -9.40 0.42
N PRO A 12 -0.09 -10.16 -0.60
CA PRO A 12 0.14 -11.58 -0.46
C PRO A 12 1.36 -11.82 0.44
N ARG A 13 1.63 -13.09 0.75
CA ARG A 13 2.87 -13.47 1.41
C ARG A 13 4.07 -12.90 0.64
N ILE A 14 4.94 -12.19 1.35
CA ILE A 14 6.12 -11.56 0.77
C ILE A 14 7.07 -12.67 0.30
N PRO A 15 7.48 -12.69 -0.99
CA PRO A 15 8.28 -13.77 -1.55
C PRO A 15 9.76 -13.54 -1.20
N TYR A 16 10.11 -13.70 0.08
CA TYR A 16 11.49 -13.56 0.54
C TYR A 16 12.36 -14.71 0.00
N PRO A 17 13.37 -14.45 -0.85
CA PRO A 17 14.14 -15.49 -1.53
C PRO A 17 15.09 -16.26 -0.60
N GLY A 18 15.34 -15.75 0.61
CA GLY A 18 16.37 -16.27 1.50
C GLY A 18 17.79 -15.94 1.02
N GLY A 19 18.69 -15.70 1.96
CA GLY A 19 20.10 -15.45 1.67
C GLY A 19 20.85 -14.94 2.89
N CYS A 20 22.17 -15.19 2.97
CA CYS A 20 23.00 -14.78 4.11
C CYS A 20 23.23 -13.26 4.21
N VAL A 21 22.80 -12.48 3.21
CA VAL A 21 23.11 -11.05 3.07
C VAL A 21 21.86 -10.17 3.05
N LEU A 22 20.71 -10.74 2.71
CA LEU A 22 19.46 -9.99 2.62
C LEU A 22 18.78 -10.02 3.99
N GLU A 23 18.41 -8.87 4.53
CA GLU A 23 17.60 -8.82 5.74
C GLU A 23 16.11 -8.84 5.36
N PRO A 24 15.28 -9.67 6.02
CA PRO A 24 13.88 -9.87 5.62
C PRO A 24 13.02 -8.61 5.77
N GLY A 25 13.24 -7.81 6.81
CA GLY A 25 12.49 -6.56 7.05
C GLY A 25 12.69 -5.50 5.95
N PRO A 26 13.94 -5.08 5.64
CA PRO A 26 14.21 -4.14 4.55
C PRO A 26 13.76 -4.65 3.17
N TYR A 27 13.90 -5.95 2.91
CA TYR A 27 13.36 -6.55 1.68
C TYR A 27 11.84 -6.45 1.61
N ALA A 28 11.15 -6.77 2.71
CA ALA A 28 9.71 -6.67 2.81
C ALA A 28 9.21 -5.24 2.57
N LEU A 29 9.91 -4.24 3.12
CA LEU A 29 9.59 -2.83 2.86
C LEU A 29 9.73 -2.50 1.37
N ASP A 30 10.87 -2.81 0.74
CA ASP A 30 11.09 -2.54 -0.69
C ASP A 30 10.03 -3.22 -1.58
N TYR A 31 9.69 -4.47 -1.27
CA TYR A 31 8.64 -5.21 -1.93
C TYR A 31 7.29 -4.51 -1.82
N LEU A 32 6.87 -4.11 -0.61
CA LEU A 32 5.58 -3.46 -0.37
C LEU A 32 5.45 -2.09 -1.07
N LEU A 33 6.56 -1.36 -1.25
CA LEU A 33 6.58 -0.09 -1.98
C LEU A 33 6.39 -0.25 -3.50
N LYS A 34 6.64 -1.46 -4.03
CA LYS A 34 6.52 -1.79 -5.46
C LYS A 34 5.42 -2.81 -5.75
N TRP A 35 4.74 -3.31 -4.71
CA TRP A 35 3.80 -4.41 -4.81
C TRP A 35 2.60 -4.03 -5.70
N PRO A 36 2.40 -4.73 -6.83
CA PRO A 36 1.28 -4.48 -7.74
C PRO A 36 0.00 -5.16 -7.25
N ALA A 37 -1.12 -4.46 -7.40
CA ALA A 37 -2.44 -5.02 -7.12
C ALA A 37 -3.52 -4.40 -8.01
N ASP A 38 -4.69 -5.03 -8.01
CA ASP A 38 -5.89 -4.43 -8.57
C ASP A 38 -6.46 -3.40 -7.59
N ILE A 39 -6.55 -2.15 -8.03
CA ILE A 39 -7.07 -1.03 -7.25
C ILE A 39 -8.39 -0.60 -7.90
N THR A 40 -9.47 -0.53 -7.14
CA THR A 40 -10.74 0.04 -7.62
C THR A 40 -10.91 1.44 -7.07
N VAL A 41 -11.17 2.42 -7.92
CA VAL A 41 -11.48 3.81 -7.54
C VAL A 41 -12.82 4.20 -8.13
N ASN A 42 -13.82 4.50 -7.29
CA ASN A 42 -15.19 4.83 -7.72
C ASN A 42 -15.79 3.83 -8.72
N GLY A 43 -15.44 2.54 -8.60
CA GLY A 43 -15.88 1.47 -9.50
C GLY A 43 -15.04 1.31 -10.77
N GLN A 44 -14.04 2.16 -11.01
CA GLN A 44 -13.07 1.98 -12.08
C GLN A 44 -11.91 1.10 -11.62
N LEU A 45 -11.59 0.07 -12.39
CA LEU A 45 -10.49 -0.85 -12.12
C LEU A 45 -9.16 -0.33 -12.69
N HIS A 46 -8.15 -0.28 -11.82
CA HIS A 46 -6.76 0.01 -12.11
C HIS A 46 -5.95 -1.28 -11.85
N SER A 47 -5.69 -2.05 -12.91
CA SER A 47 -5.13 -3.39 -12.77
C SER A 47 -3.61 -3.39 -12.73
N GLY A 48 -3.05 -4.16 -11.79
CA GLY A 48 -1.61 -4.36 -11.65
C GLY A 48 -0.81 -3.09 -11.29
N GLU A 49 -1.47 -2.05 -10.77
CA GLU A 49 -0.80 -0.83 -10.37
C GLU A 49 -0.12 -1.00 -9.00
N PRO A 50 1.08 -0.42 -8.77
CA PRO A 50 1.70 -0.49 -7.46
C PRO A 50 0.93 0.38 -6.47
N VAL A 51 0.47 -0.24 -5.37
CA VAL A 51 -0.49 0.40 -4.45
C VAL A 51 0.09 1.64 -3.76
N TYR A 52 1.33 1.58 -3.29
CA TYR A 52 1.99 2.71 -2.63
C TYR A 52 2.07 3.98 -3.50
N PRO A 53 2.68 3.97 -4.71
CA PRO A 53 2.75 5.17 -5.54
C PRO A 53 1.37 5.61 -6.03
N PHE A 54 0.42 4.69 -6.24
CA PHE A 54 -0.95 5.05 -6.59
C PHE A 54 -1.63 5.84 -5.47
N LEU A 55 -1.51 5.39 -4.21
CA LEU A 55 -2.05 6.11 -3.05
C LEU A 55 -1.35 7.46 -2.85
N ARG A 56 -0.05 7.58 -3.15
CA ARG A 56 0.62 8.89 -3.14
C ARG A 56 0.04 9.85 -4.17
N SER A 57 -0.27 9.37 -5.38
CA SER A 57 -0.93 10.17 -6.41
C SER A 57 -2.31 10.63 -5.95
N LEU A 58 -3.11 9.74 -5.35
CA LEU A 58 -4.43 10.06 -4.80
C LEU A 58 -4.36 11.10 -3.66
N LEU A 59 -3.36 11.02 -2.78
CA LEU A 59 -3.18 11.98 -1.70
C LEU A 59 -2.71 13.35 -2.21
N ALA A 60 -1.97 13.38 -3.32
CA ALA A 60 -1.47 14.61 -3.91
C ALA A 60 -2.56 15.38 -4.68
N ASP A 61 -3.42 14.68 -5.40
CA ASP A 61 -4.55 15.28 -6.13
C ASP A 61 -5.77 14.35 -6.16
N PRO A 62 -6.55 14.27 -5.07
CA PRO A 62 -7.71 13.37 -5.00
C PRO A 62 -8.81 13.76 -6.01
N ALA A 63 -8.89 15.04 -6.37
CA ALA A 63 -9.90 15.55 -7.28
C ALA A 63 -9.69 15.04 -8.72
N ALA A 64 -8.43 14.87 -9.16
CA ALA A 64 -8.11 14.25 -10.45
C ALA A 64 -8.63 12.81 -10.60
N HIS A 65 -8.85 12.12 -9.48
CA HIS A 65 -9.35 10.74 -9.43
C HIS A 65 -10.83 10.66 -8.99
N GLY A 66 -11.50 11.81 -8.84
CA GLY A 66 -12.90 11.90 -8.47
C GLY A 66 -13.21 11.43 -7.04
N VAL A 67 -12.21 11.41 -6.15
CA VAL A 67 -12.38 11.02 -4.73
C VAL A 67 -12.20 12.22 -3.81
N THR A 68 -12.63 12.09 -2.56
CA THR A 68 -12.35 13.12 -1.55
C THR A 68 -10.98 12.91 -0.91
N GLN A 69 -10.44 13.96 -0.28
CA GLN A 69 -9.24 13.84 0.55
C GLN A 69 -9.42 12.76 1.64
N ALA A 70 -10.58 12.73 2.28
CA ALA A 70 -10.89 11.76 3.33
C ALA A 70 -10.89 10.31 2.80
N ASP A 71 -11.35 10.07 1.57
CA ASP A 71 -11.28 8.75 0.93
C ASP A 71 -9.82 8.32 0.69
N ALA A 72 -8.98 9.24 0.19
CA ALA A 72 -7.56 8.98 -0.04
C ALA A 72 -6.81 8.70 1.28
N GLU A 73 -7.10 9.44 2.34
CA GLU A 73 -6.55 9.20 3.68
C GLU A 73 -7.02 7.85 4.25
N ALA A 74 -8.32 7.55 4.15
CA ALA A 74 -8.85 6.27 4.60
C ALA A 74 -8.26 5.08 3.81
N ALA A 75 -7.91 5.28 2.54
CA ALA A 75 -7.20 4.30 1.72
C ALA A 75 -5.74 4.15 2.18
N ARG A 76 -5.03 5.25 2.45
CA ARG A 76 -3.69 5.23 3.06
C ARG A 76 -3.69 4.45 4.38
N ASP A 77 -4.61 4.76 5.28
CA ASP A 77 -4.65 4.11 6.60
C ASP A 77 -4.94 2.60 6.49
N ARG A 78 -5.79 2.18 5.53
CA ARG A 78 -5.99 0.77 5.21
C ARG A 78 -4.72 0.11 4.67
N PHE A 79 -3.99 0.78 3.79
CA PHE A 79 -2.71 0.27 3.29
C PHE A 79 -1.71 0.13 4.42
N LEU A 80 -1.53 1.15 5.26
CA LEU A 80 -0.62 1.10 6.42
C LEU A 80 -0.97 -0.03 7.38
N ASN A 81 -2.26 -0.30 7.61
CA ASN A 81 -2.68 -1.42 8.44
C ASN A 81 -2.34 -2.77 7.79
N LEU A 82 -2.77 -3.01 6.55
CA LEU A 82 -2.60 -4.30 5.87
C LEU A 82 -1.13 -4.61 5.54
N ALA A 83 -0.43 -3.65 4.94
CA ALA A 83 0.97 -3.79 4.60
C ALA A 83 1.88 -3.68 5.83
N GLY A 84 1.50 -2.95 6.87
CA GLY A 84 2.21 -2.94 8.15
C GLY A 84 2.19 -4.30 8.84
N GLN A 85 1.06 -5.01 8.83
CA GLN A 85 0.97 -6.39 9.32
C GLN A 85 1.87 -7.34 8.52
N ALA A 86 1.88 -7.23 7.19
CA ALA A 86 2.75 -8.03 6.33
C ALA A 86 4.24 -7.73 6.58
N LEU A 87 4.60 -6.45 6.76
CA LEU A 87 5.96 -6.03 7.07
C LEU A 87 6.43 -6.57 8.43
N GLN A 88 5.56 -6.49 9.45
CA GLN A 88 5.85 -7.00 10.78
C GLN A 88 6.06 -8.51 10.79
N ALA A 89 5.30 -9.26 9.98
CA ALA A 89 5.46 -10.71 9.85
C ALA A 89 6.85 -11.11 9.33
N GLU A 90 7.49 -10.25 8.52
CA GLU A 90 8.86 -10.45 8.02
C GLU A 90 9.94 -9.80 8.91
N GLY A 91 9.55 -9.32 10.10
CA GLY A 91 10.48 -8.71 11.07
C GLY A 91 10.79 -7.23 10.82
N GLY A 92 10.05 -6.55 9.94
CA GLY A 92 10.16 -5.10 9.75
C GLY A 92 9.31 -4.29 10.74
N ASP A 93 9.58 -2.99 10.82
CA ASP A 93 8.79 -2.05 11.65
C ASP A 93 7.71 -1.36 10.80
N PRO A 94 6.41 -1.46 11.14
CA PRO A 94 5.33 -0.75 10.45
C PRO A 94 5.55 0.77 10.33
N ALA A 95 6.29 1.37 11.27
CA ALA A 95 6.63 2.79 11.23
C ALA A 95 7.53 3.14 10.03
N TRP A 96 8.31 2.19 9.50
CA TRP A 96 9.09 2.44 8.28
C TRP A 96 8.18 2.72 7.10
N LEU A 97 7.11 1.94 6.93
CA LEU A 97 6.14 2.14 5.86
C LEU A 97 5.39 3.47 6.02
N ALA A 98 5.01 3.83 7.24
CA ALA A 98 4.36 5.11 7.52
C ALA A 98 5.24 6.32 7.15
N ARG A 99 6.55 6.25 7.41
CA ARG A 99 7.52 7.30 7.07
C ARG A 99 7.65 7.53 5.56
N GLU A 100 7.37 6.52 4.74
CA GLU A 100 7.41 6.68 3.28
C GLU A 100 6.27 7.58 2.74
N PHE A 101 5.20 7.80 3.51
CA PHE A 101 4.14 8.75 3.15
C PHE A 101 4.41 10.19 3.62
N THR A 102 5.40 10.41 4.49
CA THR A 102 5.78 11.74 4.96
C THR A 102 7.01 12.30 4.24
N ARG A 103 7.51 11.58 3.23
CA ARG A 103 8.70 11.88 2.42
C ARG A 103 8.40 12.55 1.11
#